data_AF-A0A0L8FSF5-F1
#
_entry.id   AF-A0A0L8FSF5-F1
#
_cell.length_a   1.000
_cell.length_b   1.000
_cell.length_c   1.000
_cell.angle_alpha   90.00
_cell.angle_beta   90.00
_cell.angle_gamma   90.00
#
_symmetry.space_group_name_H-M   'P 1'
#
loop_
_entity.id
_entity.type
_entity.pdbx_description
1 polymer ?
#
loop_
_entity_poly.entity_id
_entity_poly.type
_entity_poly.pdbx_seq_one_letter_code
_entity_poly.pdbx_strand_id
1 'polypeptide(L)'
;MLLRNLDPPKFCNETHLVIKKAMQYVLQVNVLSGCGKGEDVFIPRIPLIPSGVDIPFAFHHLQFSLRVCFAMSINKSQGQTLSVAGLHLDESCFSHGQLYVSCSQLGSKESLFVYLPRGRT
;
A
#
# COMPACT_ATOMS: atom_id res chain seq x y z
N MET A 1 2.79 3.86 2.17
CA MET A 1 1.86 3.79 1.03
C MET A 1 0.69 4.74 1.23
N LEU A 2 0.25 5.43 0.18
CA LEU A 2 -0.91 6.31 0.20
C LEU A 2 -2.23 5.52 0.20
N LEU A 3 -3.25 6.00 0.92
CA LEU A 3 -4.55 5.31 1.08
C LEU A 3 -5.68 5.90 0.24
N ARG A 4 -5.47 7.03 -0.42
CA ARG A 4 -6.45 7.65 -1.33
C ARG A 4 -5.73 8.53 -2.34
N ASN A 5 -6.42 8.86 -3.42
CA ASN A 5 -5.94 9.85 -4.37
C ASN A 5 -5.89 11.24 -3.72
N LEU A 6 -4.75 11.92 -3.81
CA LEU A 6 -4.58 13.30 -3.38
C LEU A 6 -4.45 14.25 -4.57
N ASP A 7 -3.63 13.90 -5.54
CA ASP A 7 -3.35 14.73 -6.72
C ASP A 7 -3.00 13.84 -7.93
N PRO A 8 -3.99 13.25 -8.61
CA PRO A 8 -3.76 12.46 -9.81
C PRO A 8 -3.20 13.30 -10.96
N PRO A 9 -2.24 12.78 -11.77
CA PRO A 9 -1.75 11.41 -11.76
C PRO A 9 -0.53 11.17 -10.86
N LYS A 10 -0.07 12.18 -10.11
CA LYS A 10 1.19 12.12 -9.35
C LYS A 10 1.06 11.41 -8.00
N PHE A 11 0.02 11.73 -7.24
CA PHE A 11 -0.26 11.23 -5.90
C PHE A 11 -1.55 10.43 -5.87
N CYS A 12 -1.45 9.20 -6.34
CA CYS A 12 -2.55 8.26 -6.41
C CYS A 12 -2.56 7.32 -5.20
N ASN A 13 -3.69 6.67 -4.98
CA ASN A 13 -3.78 5.55 -4.05
C ASN A 13 -2.65 4.56 -4.34
N GLU A 14 -2.11 3.95 -3.29
CA GLU A 14 -1.05 2.94 -3.37
C GLU A 14 0.34 3.46 -3.77
N THR A 15 0.54 4.77 -3.98
CA THR A 15 1.89 5.34 -4.15
C THR A 15 2.78 4.98 -2.95
N HIS A 16 3.97 4.44 -3.23
CA HIS A 16 4.98 4.12 -2.23
C HIS A 16 5.77 5.38 -1.86
N LEU A 17 5.93 5.58 -0.55
CA LEU A 17 6.48 6.80 0.03
C LEU A 17 7.44 6.41 1.16
N VAL A 18 8.54 7.14 1.30
CA VAL A 18 9.44 7.07 2.45
C VAL A 18 9.28 8.33 3.28
N ILE A 19 9.13 8.17 4.60
CA ILE A 19 9.07 9.32 5.52
C ILE A 19 10.49 9.82 5.74
N LYS A 20 10.73 11.10 5.44
CA LYS A 20 11.99 11.80 5.72
C LYS A 20 11.97 12.49 7.08
N LYS A 21 10.86 13.17 7.39
CA LYS A 21 10.70 13.90 8.66
C LYS A 21 9.24 13.87 9.10
N ALA A 22 9.02 13.54 10.36
CA ALA A 22 7.72 13.61 11.00
C ALA A 22 7.64 14.88 11.85
N MET A 23 6.61 15.70 11.60
CA MET A 23 6.30 16.90 12.38
C MET A 23 4.90 16.75 12.97
N GLN A 24 4.49 17.68 13.84
CA GLN A 24 3.25 17.56 14.60
C GLN A 24 2.00 17.37 13.70
N TYR A 25 1.93 18.12 12.60
CA TYR A 25 0.75 18.17 11.72
C TYR A 25 1.02 17.77 10.27
N VAL A 26 2.29 17.57 9.90
CA VAL A 26 2.71 17.30 8.53
C VAL A 26 3.85 16.28 8.50
N LEU A 27 3.86 15.45 7.46
CA LEU A 27 4.95 14.53 7.17
C LEU A 27 5.67 15.00 5.91
N GLN A 28 6.99 15.14 5.98
CA GLN A 28 7.82 15.26 4.79
C GLN A 28 8.13 13.86 4.28
N VAL A 29 7.77 13.57 3.04
CA VAL A 29 7.95 12.26 2.40
C VAL A 29 8.65 12.40 1.06
N ASN A 30 9.34 11.35 0.65
CA ASN A 30 9.87 11.20 -0.71
C ASN A 30 9.06 10.13 -1.46
N VAL A 31 8.76 10.40 -2.73
CA VAL A 31 8.01 9.49 -3.58
C VAL A 31 8.90 8.42 -4.20
N LEU A 32 8.54 7.16 -4.00
CA LEU A 32 9.32 6.02 -4.49
C LEU A 32 8.80 5.44 -5.81
N SER A 33 7.51 5.61 -6.11
CA SER A 33 6.85 5.02 -7.29
C SER A 33 5.87 5.99 -7.97
N GLY A 34 5.51 5.68 -9.22
CA GLY A 34 4.57 6.48 -10.01
C GLY A 34 5.19 7.71 -10.68
N CYS A 35 4.34 8.59 -11.21
CA CYS A 35 4.76 9.76 -11.98
C CYS A 35 5.52 10.81 -11.15
N GLY A 36 5.29 10.86 -9.83
CA GLY A 36 5.98 11.78 -8.92
C GLY A 36 7.30 11.27 -8.36
N LYS A 37 7.86 10.16 -8.86
CA LYS A 37 9.05 9.52 -8.27
C LYS A 37 10.22 10.50 -8.10
N GLY A 38 10.78 10.52 -6.90
CA GLY A 38 11.90 11.38 -6.51
C GLY A 38 11.49 12.73 -5.91
N GLU A 39 10.23 13.16 -6.07
CA GLU A 39 9.73 14.41 -5.50
C GLU A 39 9.62 14.33 -3.97
N ASP A 40 9.95 15.44 -3.30
CA ASP A 40 9.71 15.63 -1.87
C ASP A 40 8.40 16.38 -1.66
N VAL A 41 7.50 15.77 -0.89
CA VAL A 41 6.14 16.28 -0.68
C VAL A 41 5.76 16.27 0.79
N PHE A 42 4.88 17.21 1.14
CA PHE A 42 4.35 17.35 2.48
C PHE A 42 2.93 16.77 2.53
N ILE A 43 2.72 15.79 3.40
CA ILE A 43 1.42 15.16 3.61
C ILE A 43 0.83 15.68 4.92
N PRO A 44 -0.23 16.51 4.89
CA PRO A 44 -0.95 16.92 6.07
C PRO A 44 -1.89 15.81 6.55
N ARG A 45 -2.43 15.97 7.76
CA ARG A 45 -3.59 15.16 8.19
C ARG A 45 -4.83 15.63 7.43
N ILE A 46 -5.62 14.68 6.92
CA ILE A 46 -6.80 14.97 6.11
C ILE A 46 -8.00 14.27 6.77
N PRO A 47 -9.16 14.94 6.89
CA PRO A 47 -10.34 14.32 7.47
C PRO A 47 -10.77 13.10 6.64
N LEU A 48 -11.15 12.05 7.36
CA LEU A 48 -11.87 10.89 6.86
C LEU A 48 -13.29 10.96 7.43
N ILE A 49 -14.26 11.00 6.53
CA ILE A 49 -15.69 11.04 6.87
C ILE A 49 -16.26 9.69 6.44
N PRO A 50 -16.63 8.80 7.37
CA PRO A 50 -17.31 7.57 6.98
C PRO A 50 -18.69 7.92 6.41
N SER A 51 -18.92 7.59 5.16
CA SER A 51 -20.22 7.69 4.51
C SER A 51 -20.90 6.32 4.58
N GLY A 52 -21.58 6.04 5.70
CA GLY A 52 -22.35 4.82 5.90
C GLY A 52 -23.70 5.15 6.53
N VAL A 53 -24.76 4.46 6.10
CA VAL A 53 -26.17 4.71 6.46
C VAL A 53 -26.46 4.45 7.95
N ASP A 54 -25.52 3.85 8.70
CA ASP A 54 -25.76 3.35 10.07
C ASP A 54 -25.07 4.17 11.17
N ILE A 55 -24.52 5.37 10.89
CA ILE A 55 -23.89 6.20 11.93
C ILE A 55 -24.87 7.33 12.32
N PRO A 56 -25.39 7.35 13.56
CA PRO A 56 -26.39 8.34 13.99
C PRO A 56 -25.83 9.76 14.20
N PHE A 57 -24.56 10.00 13.88
CA PHE A 57 -23.89 11.30 14.02
C PHE A 57 -22.82 11.49 12.95
N ALA A 58 -22.48 12.74 12.65
CA ALA A 58 -21.38 13.08 11.77
C ALA A 58 -20.04 12.78 12.45
N PHE A 59 -19.33 11.76 11.97
CA PHE A 59 -18.00 11.39 12.47
C PHE A 59 -16.91 11.87 11.51
N HIS A 60 -15.92 12.59 12.05
CA HIS A 60 -14.75 13.04 11.30
C HIS A 60 -13.48 12.55 12.01
N HIS A 61 -12.68 11.75 11.32
CA HIS A 61 -11.37 11.32 11.84
C HIS A 61 -10.24 12.04 11.10
N LEU A 62 -9.44 12.82 11.81
CA LEU A 62 -8.31 13.54 11.22
C LEU A 62 -7.05 12.67 11.28
N GLN A 63 -6.62 12.14 10.13
CA GLN A 63 -5.46 11.24 10.04
C GLN A 63 -4.58 11.52 8.83
N PHE A 64 -3.31 11.12 8.91
CA PHE A 64 -2.49 11.02 7.71
C PHE A 64 -3.04 9.93 6.81
N SER A 65 -3.17 10.21 5.52
CA SER A 65 -3.73 9.25 4.55
C SER A 65 -2.71 8.19 4.12
N LEU A 66 -2.02 7.59 5.09
CA LEU A 66 -0.88 6.70 4.89
C LEU A 66 -1.04 5.40 5.67
N ARG A 67 -0.43 4.35 5.14
CA ARG A 67 -0.23 3.07 5.83
C ARG A 67 1.21 2.60 5.66
N VAL A 68 1.76 1.99 6.70
CA VAL A 68 3.04 1.27 6.64
C VAL A 68 2.93 0.13 5.62
N CYS A 69 3.92 -0.03 4.75
CA CYS A 69 3.83 -0.92 3.60
C CYS A 69 5.11 -1.74 3.36
N PHE A 70 5.78 -2.18 4.42
CA PHE A 70 6.86 -3.17 4.29
C PHE A 70 6.33 -4.56 3.91
N ALA A 71 5.17 -4.90 4.44
CA ALA A 71 4.39 -6.06 4.06
C ALA A 71 2.95 -5.61 3.76
N MET A 72 2.33 -6.27 2.80
CA MET A 72 0.94 -6.03 2.41
C MET A 72 0.27 -7.36 2.09
N SER A 73 -1.05 -7.41 2.23
CA SER A 73 -1.81 -8.58 1.81
C SER A 73 -1.84 -8.69 0.29
N ILE A 74 -1.99 -9.90 -0.22
CA ILE A 74 -2.10 -10.19 -1.67
C ILE A 74 -3.22 -9.36 -2.31
N ASN A 75 -4.36 -9.22 -1.63
CA ASN A 75 -5.47 -8.41 -2.14
C ASN A 75 -5.12 -6.92 -2.24
N LYS A 76 -4.19 -6.42 -1.41
CA LYS A 76 -3.74 -5.03 -1.48
C LYS A 76 -2.64 -4.80 -2.50
N SER A 77 -1.89 -5.82 -2.89
CA SER A 77 -0.92 -5.71 -3.98
C SER A 77 -1.55 -5.83 -5.37
N GLN A 78 -2.84 -6.18 -5.46
CA GLN A 78 -3.50 -6.40 -6.74
C GLN A 78 -3.52 -5.11 -7.59
N GLY A 79 -2.90 -5.16 -8.77
CA GLY A 79 -2.83 -4.02 -9.69
C GLY A 79 -1.59 -3.14 -9.48
N GLN A 80 -0.65 -3.55 -8.62
CA GLN A 80 0.62 -2.86 -8.43
C GLN A 80 1.79 -3.64 -9.04
N THR A 81 2.57 -2.98 -9.87
CA THR A 81 3.85 -3.55 -10.33
C THR A 81 4.91 -3.41 -9.25
N LEU A 82 5.49 -4.53 -8.82
CA LEU A 82 6.60 -4.60 -7.86
C LEU A 82 7.89 -4.97 -8.61
N SER A 83 9.02 -4.42 -8.16
CA SER A 83 10.33 -4.80 -8.72
C SER A 83 10.86 -6.09 -8.11
N VAL A 84 10.70 -6.24 -6.79
CA VAL A 84 11.13 -7.39 -5.99
C VAL A 84 10.11 -7.58 -4.87
N ALA A 85 9.70 -8.81 -4.61
CA ALA A 85 8.79 -9.11 -3.51
C ALA A 85 9.06 -10.47 -2.86
N GLY A 86 8.82 -10.54 -1.55
CA GLY A 86 8.75 -11.78 -0.80
C GLY A 86 7.29 -12.20 -0.61
N LEU A 87 6.96 -13.44 -0.98
CA LEU A 87 5.66 -14.04 -0.74
C LEU A 87 5.74 -14.95 0.48
N HIS A 88 5.04 -14.58 1.54
CA HIS A 88 5.00 -15.33 2.79
C HIS A 88 3.77 -16.27 2.81
N LEU A 89 4.00 -17.57 2.69
CA LEU A 89 2.98 -18.62 2.65
C LEU A 89 3.13 -19.57 3.84
N ASP A 90 3.07 -19.04 5.06
CA ASP A 90 2.99 -19.88 6.27
C ASP A 90 1.63 -20.60 6.35
N GLU A 91 0.56 -19.88 5.99
CA GLU A 91 -0.78 -20.43 5.82
C GLU A 91 -1.11 -20.61 4.33
N SER A 92 -1.94 -21.60 4.02
CA SER A 92 -2.39 -21.88 2.65
C SER A 92 -3.22 -20.72 2.09
N CYS A 93 -3.09 -20.43 0.79
CA CYS A 93 -3.96 -19.48 0.11
C CYS A 93 -5.43 -19.89 0.25
N PHE A 94 -6.25 -19.01 0.83
CA PHE A 94 -7.64 -19.31 1.15
C PHE A 94 -8.58 -19.19 -0.05
N SER A 95 -8.24 -18.36 -1.06
CA SER A 95 -9.12 -18.12 -2.20
C SER A 95 -8.44 -18.37 -3.55
N HIS A 96 -9.29 -18.72 -4.52
CA HIS A 96 -8.87 -18.97 -5.89
C HIS A 96 -8.17 -17.74 -6.48
N GLY A 97 -6.99 -17.95 -7.07
CA GLY A 97 -6.24 -16.90 -7.76
C GLY A 97 -5.33 -16.04 -6.89
N GLN A 98 -5.30 -16.20 -5.56
CA GLN A 98 -4.39 -15.40 -4.70
C GLN A 98 -2.91 -15.59 -5.06
N LEU A 99 -2.48 -16.85 -5.22
CA LEU A 99 -1.11 -17.16 -5.61
C LEU A 99 -0.77 -16.54 -6.98
N TYR A 100 -1.70 -16.66 -7.93
CA TYR A 100 -1.56 -16.08 -9.25
C TYR A 100 -1.43 -14.56 -9.18
N VAL A 101 -2.31 -13.88 -8.43
CA VAL A 101 -2.28 -12.43 -8.24
C VAL A 101 -0.96 -11.99 -7.61
N SER A 102 -0.44 -12.71 -6.61
CA SER A 102 0.85 -12.35 -6.02
C SER A 102 2.02 -12.49 -7.00
N CYS A 103 2.03 -13.56 -7.80
CA CYS A 103 3.10 -13.78 -8.78
C CYS A 103 3.01 -12.81 -9.96
N SER A 104 1.82 -12.39 -10.37
CA SER A 104 1.62 -11.51 -11.54
C SER A 104 2.01 -10.06 -11.30
N GLN A 105 2.26 -9.64 -10.06
CA GLN A 105 2.75 -8.30 -9.75
C GLN A 105 4.23 -8.10 -10.13
N LEU A 106 4.96 -9.18 -10.44
CA LEU A 106 6.39 -9.15 -10.73
C LEU A 106 6.65 -9.42 -12.23
N GLY A 107 7.66 -8.73 -12.77
CA GLY A 107 8.06 -8.89 -14.17
C GLY A 107 9.00 -10.07 -14.46
N SER A 108 9.62 -10.66 -13.44
CA SER A 108 10.60 -11.74 -13.57
C SER A 108 10.48 -12.72 -12.41
N LYS A 109 10.86 -13.99 -12.63
CA LYS A 109 10.79 -15.04 -11.60
C LYS A 109 11.90 -14.87 -10.56
N GLU A 110 13.04 -14.33 -10.98
CA GLU A 110 14.22 -14.11 -10.15
C GLU A 110 13.98 -13.05 -9.07
N SER A 111 12.95 -12.21 -9.23
CA SER A 111 12.58 -11.19 -8.25
C SER A 111 11.49 -11.62 -7.27
N LEU A 112 11.03 -12.88 -7.35
CA LEU A 112 10.07 -13.48 -6.43
C LEU A 112 10.78 -14.41 -5.45
N PHE A 113 10.65 -14.12 -4.16
CA PHE A 113 11.14 -15.00 -3.09
C PHE A 113 9.95 -15.60 -2.33
N VAL A 114 9.80 -16.91 -2.35
CA VAL A 114 8.68 -17.59 -1.67
C VAL A 114 9.17 -18.23 -0.38
N TYR A 115 8.53 -17.89 0.73
CA TYR A 115 8.73 -18.53 2.02
C TYR A 115 7.61 -19.54 2.30
N LEU A 116 8.00 -20.80 2.49
CA LEU A 116 7.13 -21.94 2.77
C LEU A 116 7.73 -22.73 3.95
N PRO A 117 7.20 -22.59 5.17
CA PRO A 117 7.79 -23.21 6.36
C PRO A 117 7.58 -24.72 6.45
N ARG A 118 6.63 -25.30 5.70
CA ARG A 118 6.25 -26.72 5.84
C ARG A 118 6.44 -27.59 4.60
N GLY A 119 6.90 -27.04 3.47
CA GLY A 119 7.19 -27.82 2.26
C GLY A 119 6.02 -28.67 1.73
N ARG A 120 4.77 -28.37 2.10
CA ARG A 120 3.58 -29.11 1.66
C ARG A 120 2.77 -28.25 0.70
N THR A 121 2.56 -28.79 -0.50
CA THR A 121 1.50 -28.41 -1.44
C THR A 121 0.21 -29.14 -1.10
#